data_AF-A0A846E3Z8-F1
#
_entry.id   AF-A0A846E3Z8-F1
#
_cell.length_a   1.000
_cell.length_b   1.000
_cell.length_c   1.000
_cell.angle_alpha   90.00
_cell.angle_beta   90.00
_cell.angle_gamma   90.00
#
_symmetry.space_group_name_H-M   'P 1'
#
loop_
_entity.id
_entity.type
_entity.pdbx_description
1 polymer ?
#
loop_
_entity_poly.entity_id
_entity_poly.type
_entity_poly.pdbx_seq_one_letter_code
_entity_poly.pdbx_strand_id
1 'polypeptide(L)'
;MQQIMRWDMTVLRESPWYQEILQEGLAQGIEQGIEQGVAQGIQQGIQQERRGSLERILKLRFSEIPVEISIRIQSLTLEQLEELMATALTVNSLNEFTQHLPN
;
A
#
# COMPACT_ATOMS: atom_id res chain seq x y z
N MET A 1 -39.47 34.86 11.49
CA MET A 1 -38.25 35.43 10.89
C MET A 1 -37.06 34.87 11.63
N GLN A 2 -36.20 34.08 11.01
CA GLN A 2 -34.92 33.69 11.62
C GLN A 2 -33.86 34.66 11.12
N GLN A 3 -33.33 35.49 12.01
CA GLN A 3 -32.13 36.28 11.72
C GLN A 3 -30.94 35.32 11.71
N ILE A 4 -30.33 35.13 10.55
CA ILE A 4 -29.02 34.49 10.46
C ILE A 4 -28.02 35.48 11.05
N MET A 5 -27.48 35.17 12.24
CA MET A 5 -26.36 35.93 12.79
C MET A 5 -25.17 35.78 11.83
N ARG A 6 -24.77 36.90 11.23
CA ARG A 6 -23.57 36.98 10.41
C ARG A 6 -22.38 37.06 11.36
N TRP A 7 -21.87 35.90 11.76
CA TRP A 7 -20.70 35.83 12.62
C TRP A 7 -19.47 36.37 11.89
N ASP A 8 -18.76 37.30 12.53
CA ASP A 8 -17.44 37.73 12.08
C ASP A 8 -16.45 36.57 12.32
N MET A 9 -15.79 36.13 11.24
CA MET A 9 -14.80 35.05 11.30
C MET A 9 -13.63 35.36 12.23
N THR A 10 -13.33 36.63 12.45
CA THR A 10 -12.29 37.09 13.39
C THR A 10 -12.68 36.75 14.82
N VAL A 11 -13.93 37.05 15.21
CA VAL A 11 -14.47 36.76 16.55
C VAL A 11 -14.59 35.25 16.78
N LEU A 12 -14.98 34.50 15.75
CA LEU A 12 -15.04 33.04 15.83
C LEU A 12 -13.66 32.42 16.10
N ARG A 13 -12.61 32.86 15.40
CA ARG A 13 -11.25 32.30 15.57
C ARG A 13 -10.66 32.52 16.96
N GLU A 14 -11.01 33.64 17.59
CA GLU A 14 -10.58 33.96 18.94
C GLU A 14 -11.45 33.30 20.02
N SER A 15 -12.59 32.71 19.64
CA SER A 15 -13.46 32.03 20.60
C SER A 15 -12.80 30.76 21.15
N PRO A 16 -12.95 30.48 22.46
CA PRO A 16 -12.41 29.25 23.07
C PRO A 16 -12.90 27.98 22.37
N TRP A 17 -14.16 27.96 21.93
CA TRP A 17 -14.76 26.82 21.25
C TRP A 17 -14.15 26.57 19.85
N TYR A 18 -13.75 27.61 19.12
CA TYR A 18 -13.03 27.44 17.87
C TYR A 18 -11.65 26.83 18.08
N GLN A 19 -10.94 27.26 19.13
CA GLN A 19 -9.64 26.68 19.47
C GLN A 19 -9.76 25.20 19.84
N GLU A 20 -10.80 24.83 20.60
CA GLU A 20 -11.11 23.45 20.94
C GLU A 20 -11.40 22.61 19.69
N ILE A 21 -12.28 23.07 18.79
CA ILE A 21 -12.54 22.39 17.52
C ILE A 21 -11.29 22.25 16.67
N LEU A 22 -10.47 23.31 16.59
CA LEU A 22 -9.24 23.27 15.80
C LEU A 22 -8.25 22.25 16.38
N GLN A 23 -8.12 22.19 17.70
CA GLN A 23 -7.29 21.21 18.38
C GLN A 23 -7.81 19.79 18.17
N GLU A 24 -9.10 19.55 18.34
CA GLU A 24 -9.73 18.26 18.08
C GLU A 24 -9.56 17.84 16.61
N GLY A 25 -9.83 18.75 15.68
CA GLY A 25 -9.69 18.49 14.25
C GLY A 25 -8.25 18.20 13.85
N LEU A 26 -7.28 18.89 14.45
CA LEU A 26 -5.86 18.61 14.23
C LEU A 26 -5.47 17.25 14.81
N ALA A 27 -5.92 16.93 16.03
CA ALA A 27 -5.65 15.65 16.66
C ALA A 27 -6.23 14.49 15.84
N GLN A 28 -7.49 14.60 15.42
CA GLN A 28 -8.15 13.62 14.54
C GLN A 28 -7.46 13.51 13.19
N GLY A 29 -7.06 14.64 12.58
CA GLY A 29 -6.36 14.64 11.31
C GLY A 29 -4.98 13.97 11.40
N ILE A 30 -4.25 14.19 12.49
CA ILE A 30 -2.97 13.51 12.76
C ILE A 30 -3.19 12.02 12.97
N GLU A 31 -4.17 11.63 13.79
CA GLU A 31 -4.49 10.23 14.07
C GLU A 31 -4.85 9.49 12.77
N GLN A 32 -5.79 10.01 11.99
CA GLN A 32 -6.16 9.43 10.69
C GLN A 32 -5.00 9.38 9.71
N GLY A 33 -4.17 10.44 9.66
CA GLY A 33 -3.00 10.48 8.80
C GLY A 33 -1.96 9.41 9.17
N ILE A 34 -1.72 9.20 10.46
CA ILE A 34 -0.82 8.15 10.95
C ILE A 34 -1.38 6.77 10.65
N GLU A 35 -2.65 6.52 10.94
CA GLU A 35 -3.30 5.23 10.69
C GLU A 35 -3.25 4.86 9.20
N GLN A 36 -3.61 5.79 8.31
CA GLN A 36 -3.56 5.57 6.86
C GLN A 36 -2.12 5.36 6.39
N GLY A 37 -1.17 6.17 6.87
CA GLY A 37 0.24 6.05 6.50
C GLY A 37 0.85 4.72 6.93
N VAL A 38 0.57 4.28 8.16
CA VAL A 38 1.03 2.99 8.69
C VAL A 38 0.40 1.84 7.91
N ALA A 39 -0.91 1.86 7.66
CA ALA A 39 -1.59 0.82 6.90
C ALA A 39 -1.04 0.69 5.47
N GLN A 40 -0.86 1.83 4.77
CA GLN A 40 -0.27 1.84 3.43
C GLN A 40 1.18 1.35 3.44
N GLY A 41 1.98 1.79 4.41
CA GLY A 41 3.37 1.38 4.56
C GLY A 41 3.52 -0.13 4.80
N ILE A 42 2.67 -0.71 5.66
CA ILE A 42 2.64 -2.15 5.92
C ILE A 42 2.25 -2.91 4.65
N GLN A 43 1.19 -2.49 3.95
CA GLN A 43 0.75 -3.15 2.72
C GLN A 43 1.83 -3.13 1.62
N GLN A 44 2.48 -1.98 1.42
CA GLN A 44 3.58 -1.85 0.47
C GLN A 44 4.78 -2.72 0.87
N GLY A 45 5.14 -2.75 2.16
CA GLY A 45 6.22 -3.57 2.69
C GLY A 45 5.98 -5.06 2.47
N ILE A 46 4.77 -5.55 2.73
CA ILE A 46 4.38 -6.94 2.48
C ILE A 46 4.48 -7.26 0.99
N GLN A 47 3.97 -6.41 0.11
CA GLN A 47 4.03 -6.66 -1.33
C GLN A 47 5.47 -6.66 -1.87
N GLN A 48 6.34 -5.75 -1.37
CA GLN A 48 7.76 -5.73 -1.73
C GLN A 48 8.49 -6.98 -1.23
N GLU A 49 8.25 -7.42 0.00
CA GLU A 49 8.80 -8.66 0.56
C GLU A 49 8.41 -9.85 -0.31
N ARG A 50 7.12 -9.98 -0.64
CA ARG A 50 6.58 -11.08 -1.46
C ARG A 50 7.22 -11.14 -2.85
N ARG A 51 7.40 -9.98 -3.50
CA ARG A 51 8.14 -9.88 -4.77
C ARG A 51 9.58 -10.35 -4.62
N GLY A 52 10.29 -9.83 -3.63
CA GLY A 52 11.68 -10.17 -3.37
C GLY A 52 11.87 -11.66 -3.06
N SER A 53 10.97 -12.25 -2.29
CA SER A 53 10.95 -13.67 -1.96
C SER A 53 10.69 -14.54 -3.18
N LEU A 54 9.72 -14.17 -4.03
CA LEU A 54 9.45 -14.88 -5.29
C LEU A 54 10.67 -14.85 -6.21
N GLU A 55 11.28 -13.68 -6.42
CA GLU A 55 12.51 -13.57 -7.20
C GLU A 55 13.65 -14.37 -6.60
N ARG A 56 13.80 -14.38 -5.27
CA ARG A 56 14.83 -15.14 -4.59
C ARG A 56 14.67 -16.64 -4.83
N ILE A 57 13.45 -17.17 -4.72
CA ILE A 57 13.18 -18.59 -4.99
C ILE A 57 13.53 -18.93 -6.43
N LEU A 58 13.09 -18.13 -7.39
CA LEU A 58 13.36 -18.36 -8.81
C LEU A 58 14.87 -18.29 -9.11
N LYS A 59 15.61 -17.34 -8.53
CA LYS A 59 17.09 -17.27 -8.64
C LYS A 59 17.76 -18.49 -8.01
N LEU A 60 17.31 -18.95 -6.85
CA LEU A 60 17.88 -20.13 -6.18
C LEU A 60 17.65 -21.42 -6.97
N ARG A 61 16.48 -21.57 -7.61
CA ARG A 61 16.13 -22.79 -8.35
C ARG A 61 16.69 -22.80 -9.78
N PHE A 62 16.76 -21.65 -10.43
CA PHE A 62 17.05 -21.54 -11.86
C PHE A 62 18.28 -20.67 -12.19
N SER A 63 19.05 -20.26 -11.17
CA SER A 63 20.25 -19.41 -11.21
C SER A 63 19.99 -17.97 -11.65
N GLU A 64 19.55 -17.75 -12.88
CA GLU A 64 19.30 -16.42 -13.43
C GLU A 64 17.85 -16.28 -13.88
N ILE A 65 17.28 -15.09 -13.68
CA ILE A 65 15.93 -14.76 -14.13
C ILE A 65 16.04 -13.74 -15.26
N PRO A 66 15.47 -14.01 -16.44
CA PRO A 66 15.33 -13.03 -17.51
C PRO A 66 14.67 -11.73 -17.01
N VAL A 67 15.20 -10.58 -17.45
CA VAL A 67 14.71 -9.25 -17.02
C VAL A 67 13.21 -9.06 -17.26
N GLU A 68 12.68 -9.64 -18.33
CA GLU A 68 11.26 -9.61 -18.69
C GLU A 68 10.37 -10.22 -17.59
N ILE A 69 10.81 -11.33 -16.98
CA ILE A 69 10.09 -11.97 -15.88
C ILE A 69 10.11 -11.07 -14.64
N SER A 70 11.26 -10.46 -14.32
CA SER A 70 11.35 -9.51 -13.21
C SER A 70 10.43 -8.29 -13.40
N ILE A 71 10.31 -7.76 -14.62
CA ILE A 71 9.38 -6.67 -14.91
C ILE A 71 7.94 -7.12 -14.68
N ARG A 72 7.56 -8.31 -15.16
CA ARG A 72 6.21 -8.85 -14.94
C ARG A 72 5.92 -9.06 -13.45
N ILE A 73 6.88 -9.55 -12.67
CA ILE A 73 6.75 -9.72 -11.21
C ILE A 73 6.48 -8.38 -10.50
N GLN A 74 7.10 -7.29 -10.95
CA GLN A 74 6.89 -5.96 -10.37
C GLN A 74 5.47 -5.44 -10.55
N SER A 75 4.77 -5.81 -11.63
CA SER A 75 3.38 -5.42 -11.86
C SER A 75 2.35 -6.27 -11.11
N LEU A 76 2.76 -7.36 -10.45
CA LEU A 76 1.82 -8.29 -9.82
C LEU A 76 1.17 -7.73 -8.55
N THR A 77 -0.08 -8.13 -8.34
CA THR A 77 -0.82 -7.94 -7.10
C THR A 77 -0.30 -8.88 -6.00
N LEU A 78 -0.64 -8.59 -4.75
CA LEU A 78 -0.28 -9.44 -3.62
C LEU A 78 -0.80 -10.88 -3.78
N GLU A 79 -2.05 -11.03 -4.22
CA GLU A 79 -2.71 -12.32 -4.45
C GLU A 79 -2.00 -13.13 -5.54
N GLN A 80 -1.68 -12.49 -6.67
CA GLN A 80 -0.92 -13.13 -7.74
C GLN A 80 0.47 -13.59 -7.29
N LEU A 81 1.14 -12.81 -6.43
CA LEU A 81 2.44 -13.19 -5.87
C LEU A 81 2.34 -14.42 -4.97
N GLU A 82 1.26 -14.54 -4.19
CA GLU A 82 1.04 -15.69 -3.32
C GLU A 82 0.76 -16.97 -4.12
N GLU A 83 -0.07 -16.89 -5.15
CA GLU A 83 -0.33 -18.02 -6.05
C GLU A 83 0.95 -18.48 -6.76
N LEU A 84 1.72 -17.53 -7.27
CA LEU A 84 2.98 -17.82 -7.97
C LEU A 84 4.07 -18.33 -7.04
N MET A 85 4.00 -18.09 -5.72
CA MET A 85 4.95 -18.63 -4.75
C MET A 85 4.90 -20.17 -4.72
N ALA A 86 3.69 -20.73 -4.68
CA ALA A 86 3.49 -22.18 -4.71
C ALA A 86 3.97 -22.77 -6.04
N THR A 87 3.59 -22.13 -7.15
CA THR A 87 4.03 -22.50 -8.50
C THR A 87 5.55 -22.48 -8.63
N ALA A 88 6.21 -21.43 -8.11
CA ALA A 88 7.66 -21.28 -8.16
C ALA A 88 8.42 -22.36 -7.37
N LEU A 89 7.77 -23.10 -6.47
CA LEU A 89 8.37 -24.22 -5.75
C LEU A 89 8.16 -25.57 -6.46
N THR A 90 7.13 -25.71 -7.28
CA THR A 90 6.70 -26.99 -7.87
C THR A 90 7.14 -27.18 -9.31
N VAL A 91 7.16 -26.12 -10.12
CA VAL A 91 7.54 -26.18 -11.55
C VAL A 91 8.99 -26.63 -11.73
N ASN A 92 9.31 -27.28 -12.85
CA ASN A 92 10.65 -27.83 -13.10
C ASN A 92 11.52 -26.93 -13.97
N SER A 93 10.98 -25.84 -14.48
CA SER A 93 11.73 -24.88 -15.32
C SER A 93 11.14 -23.46 -15.23
N LEU A 94 11.95 -22.47 -15.60
CA LEU A 94 11.46 -21.09 -15.79
C LEU A 94 10.41 -21.01 -16.91
N ASN A 95 10.56 -21.78 -17.98
CA ASN A 95 9.60 -21.77 -19.07
C ASN A 95 8.20 -22.20 -18.59
N GLU A 96 8.14 -23.25 -17.78
CA GLU A 96 6.89 -23.70 -17.15
C GLU A 96 6.33 -22.62 -16.22
N PHE A 97 7.16 -22.01 -15.37
CA PHE A 97 6.74 -20.89 -14.51
C PHE A 97 6.09 -19.73 -15.30
N THR A 98 6.69 -19.33 -16.43
CA THR A 98 6.20 -18.20 -17.22
C THR A 98 4.80 -18.40 -17.80
N GLN A 99 4.37 -19.65 -18.00
CA GLN A 99 3.01 -19.96 -18.47
C GLN A 99 1.94 -19.65 -17.42
N HIS A 100 2.32 -19.53 -16.15
CA HIS A 100 1.42 -19.18 -15.05
C HIS A 100 1.37 -17.68 -14.77
N LEU A 101 2.21 -16.87 -15.43
CA LEU A 101 2.18 -15.42 -15.24
C LEU A 101 0.91 -14.82 -15.89
N PRO A 102 0.15 -13.99 -15.17
CA PRO A 102 -1.05 -13.34 -15.69
C PRO A 102 -0.70 -12.40 -16.86
N ASN A 103 -1.55 -12.39 -17.89
CA ASN A 103 -1.36 -11.59 -19.11
C ASN A 103 -1.18 -10.10 -18.83
#